data_AF-A0A3D1RSW7-F1
#
_entry.id   AF-A0A3D1RSW7-F1
#
_cell.length_a   1.000
_cell.length_b   1.000
_cell.length_c   1.000
_cell.angle_alpha   90.00
_cell.angle_beta   90.00
_cell.angle_gamma   90.00
#
_symmetry.space_group_name_H-M   'P 1'
#
loop_
_entity.id
_entity.type
_entity.pdbx_description
1 polymer ?
#
loop_
_entity_poly.entity_id
_entity_poly.type
_entity_poly.pdbx_seq_one_letter_code
_entity_poly.pdbx_strand_id
1 'polypeptide(L)'
;MDLISSLKMAWQSLKANKMRSFLTMLGVIIGVGAVIAMVALSQGTAAGITDRISSMGSNLLTISAGGGFGPVRGASSAQLTMGDVEAIKNLPLVKYAAAEVNVNNATAAAGSQTWTTKVDGTTPELMKIKEWPAAQG
;
A
#
# COMPACT_ATOMS: atom_id res chain seq x y z
N MET A 1 16.21 -57.84 -0.41
CA MET A 1 14.82 -57.35 -0.34
C MET A 1 14.70 -56.23 -1.36
N ASP A 2 14.00 -56.45 -2.47
CA ASP A 2 13.96 -55.48 -3.57
C ASP A 2 12.96 -54.35 -3.28
N LEU A 3 13.47 -53.12 -3.22
CA LEU A 3 12.69 -51.89 -3.01
C LEU A 3 11.56 -51.72 -4.04
N ILE A 4 11.82 -52.15 -5.28
CA ILE A 4 10.86 -52.10 -6.40
C ILE A 4 9.65 -53.00 -6.11
N SER A 5 9.88 -54.18 -5.53
CA SER A 5 8.83 -55.13 -5.16
C SER A 5 7.96 -54.58 -4.01
N SER A 6 8.59 -53.93 -3.02
CA SER A 6 7.88 -53.26 -1.93
C SER A 6 7.00 -52.11 -2.41
N LEU A 7 7.49 -51.29 -3.34
CA LEU A 7 6.72 -50.19 -3.92
C LEU A 7 5.50 -50.71 -4.72
N LYS A 8 5.68 -51.80 -5.48
CA LYS A 8 4.61 -52.47 -6.22
C LYS A 8 3.52 -53.03 -5.30
N MET A 9 3.91 -53.65 -4.18
CA MET A 9 2.97 -54.14 -3.17
C MET A 9 2.22 -53.00 -2.47
N ALA A 10 2.90 -51.91 -2.10
CA ALA A 10 2.26 -50.74 -1.51
C ALA A 10 1.21 -50.12 -2.46
N TRP A 11 1.52 -50.02 -3.75
CA TRP A 11 0.60 -49.50 -4.76
C TRP A 11 -0.64 -50.37 -4.94
N GLN A 12 -0.48 -51.69 -4.93
CA GLN A 12 -1.60 -52.63 -4.98
C GLN A 12 -2.49 -52.51 -3.73
N SER A 13 -1.89 -52.37 -2.55
CA SER A 13 -2.62 -52.19 -1.28
C SER A 13 -3.44 -50.89 -1.25
N LEU A 14 -2.86 -49.78 -1.71
CA LEU A 14 -3.58 -48.50 -1.86
C LEU A 14 -4.76 -48.62 -2.83
N LYS A 15 -4.58 -49.35 -3.94
CA LYS A 15 -5.62 -49.56 -4.96
C LYS A 15 -6.73 -50.52 -4.51
N ALA A 16 -6.44 -51.43 -3.58
CA ALA A 16 -7.43 -52.30 -2.96
C ALA A 16 -8.34 -51.53 -1.98
N ASN A 17 -7.78 -50.58 -1.21
CA ASN A 17 -8.52 -49.77 -0.25
C ASN A 17 -8.72 -48.32 -0.72
N LYS A 18 -9.38 -48.14 -1.87
CA LYS A 18 -9.52 -46.83 -2.53
C LYS A 18 -10.16 -45.77 -1.64
N MET A 19 -11.25 -46.09 -0.95
CA MET A 19 -11.99 -45.12 -0.14
C MET A 19 -11.19 -44.65 1.08
N ARG A 20 -10.55 -45.59 1.78
CA ARG A 20 -9.69 -45.26 2.93
C ARG A 20 -8.49 -44.41 2.50
N SER A 21 -7.79 -44.85 1.45
CA SER A 21 -6.62 -44.13 0.93
C SER A 21 -6.97 -42.72 0.45
N PHE A 22 -8.09 -42.57 -0.24
CA PHE A 22 -8.59 -41.27 -0.69
C PHE A 22 -8.89 -40.32 0.48
N LEU A 23 -9.65 -40.78 1.47
CA LEU A 23 -10.00 -39.97 2.65
C LEU A 23 -8.76 -39.55 3.45
N THR A 24 -7.76 -40.42 3.59
CA THR A 24 -6.50 -40.07 4.28
C THR A 24 -5.68 -39.04 3.51
N MET A 25 -5.61 -39.15 2.18
CA MET A 25 -4.90 -38.16 1.36
C MET A 25 -5.63 -36.83 1.36
N LEU A 26 -6.96 -36.83 1.28
CA LEU A 26 -7.78 -35.63 1.34
C LEU A 26 -7.54 -34.84 2.62
N GLY A 27 -7.47 -35.53 3.77
CA GLY A 27 -7.18 -34.89 5.06
C GLY A 27 -5.82 -34.18 5.08
N VAL A 28 -4.77 -34.81 4.53
CA VAL A 28 -3.43 -34.20 4.44
C VAL A 28 -3.44 -33.01 3.47
N ILE A 29 -4.09 -33.13 2.32
CA ILE A 29 -4.17 -32.06 1.31
C ILE A 29 -4.87 -30.82 1.89
N ILE A 30 -6.02 -31.01 2.53
CA ILE A 30 -6.77 -29.90 3.15
C ILE A 30 -5.98 -29.33 4.33
N GLY A 31 -5.39 -30.18 5.17
CA GLY A 31 -4.61 -29.75 6.33
C GLY A 31 -3.40 -28.89 5.95
N VAL A 32 -2.58 -29.36 5.01
CA VAL A 32 -1.41 -28.61 4.51
C VAL A 32 -1.84 -27.37 3.74
N GLY A 33 -2.89 -27.47 2.92
CA GLY A 33 -3.44 -26.34 2.17
C GLY A 33 -3.93 -25.20 3.07
N ALA A 34 -4.64 -25.53 4.15
CA ALA A 34 -5.12 -24.54 5.12
C ALA A 34 -3.97 -23.82 5.84
N VAL A 35 -2.92 -24.55 6.24
CA VAL A 35 -1.74 -23.96 6.89
C VAL A 35 -1.00 -23.03 5.93
N ILE A 36 -0.77 -23.44 4.68
CA ILE A 36 -0.11 -22.60 3.67
C ILE A 36 -0.93 -21.34 3.41
N ALA A 37 -2.25 -21.47 3.21
CA ALA A 37 -3.14 -20.34 2.96
C ALA A 37 -3.12 -19.35 4.12
N MET A 38 -3.18 -19.84 5.36
CA MET A 38 -3.13 -19.01 6.57
C MET A 38 -1.82 -18.24 6.66
N VAL A 39 -0.68 -18.91 6.43
CA VAL A 39 0.64 -18.26 6.48
C VAL A 39 0.75 -17.20 5.40
N ALA A 40 0.37 -17.51 4.17
CA ALA A 40 0.40 -16.56 3.05
C ALA A 40 -0.47 -15.32 3.32
N LEU A 41 -1.69 -15.51 3.83
CA LEU A 41 -2.58 -14.41 4.21
C LEU A 41 -1.99 -13.56 5.34
N SER A 42 -1.43 -14.19 6.37
CA SER A 42 -0.85 -13.48 7.52
C SER A 42 0.34 -12.61 7.11
N GLN A 43 1.26 -13.17 6.32
CA GLN A 43 2.45 -12.47 5.84
C GLN A 43 2.10 -11.39 4.83
N GLY A 44 1.18 -11.67 3.89
CA GLY A 44 0.71 -10.68 2.91
C GLY A 44 0.02 -9.49 3.56
N THR A 45 -0.78 -9.72 4.60
CA THR A 45 -1.44 -8.63 5.35
C THR A 45 -0.43 -7.80 6.12
N ALA A 46 0.52 -8.45 6.81
CA ALA A 46 1.58 -7.75 7.54
C ALA A 46 2.45 -6.89 6.61
N ALA A 47 2.82 -7.42 5.44
CA ALA A 47 3.55 -6.68 4.42
C ALA A 47 2.73 -5.48 3.90
N GLY A 48 1.47 -5.69 3.53
CA GLY A 48 0.62 -4.61 3.03
C GLY A 48 0.34 -3.51 4.06
N ILE A 49 0.24 -3.85 5.35
CA ILE A 49 0.15 -2.85 6.44
C ILE A 49 1.47 -2.10 6.56
N THR A 50 2.60 -2.80 6.53
CA THR A 50 3.93 -2.17 6.60
C THR A 50 4.15 -1.22 5.43
N ASP A 51 3.75 -1.60 4.21
CA ASP A 51 3.84 -0.76 3.02
C ASP A 51 2.94 0.48 3.15
N ARG A 52 1.71 0.32 3.65
CA ARG A 52 0.81 1.45 3.90
C ARG A 52 1.37 2.41 4.94
N ILE A 53 1.88 1.89 6.05
CA ILE A 53 2.50 2.71 7.11
C ILE A 53 3.76 3.40 6.58
N SER A 54 4.58 2.70 5.81
CA SER A 54 5.79 3.28 5.20
C SER A 54 5.44 4.34 4.17
N SER A 55 4.39 4.13 3.36
CA SER A 55 3.88 5.09 2.38
C SER A 55 3.25 6.34 3.00
N MET A 56 2.77 6.24 4.24
CA MET A 56 2.35 7.40 5.01
C MET A 56 3.55 8.27 5.43
N GLY A 57 4.78 7.75 5.31
CA GLY A 57 6.01 8.41 5.67
C GLY A 57 6.08 8.62 7.18
N SER A 58 6.91 7.84 7.86
CA SER A 58 7.13 7.97 9.32
C SER A 58 7.70 9.33 9.77
N ASN A 59 7.99 10.22 8.82
CA ASN A 59 8.58 11.54 9.04
C ASN A 59 7.91 12.64 8.18
N LEU A 60 6.60 12.54 7.93
CA LEU A 60 5.84 13.56 7.20
C LEU A 60 4.95 14.37 8.15
N LEU A 61 5.11 15.69 8.11
CA LEU A 61 4.24 16.63 8.81
C LEU A 61 3.55 17.54 7.78
N THR A 62 2.23 17.39 7.66
CA THR A 62 1.42 18.23 6.78
C THR A 62 0.88 19.42 7.57
N ILE A 63 1.21 20.64 7.12
CA ILE A 63 0.73 21.88 7.70
C ILE A 63 -0.29 22.48 6.73
N SER A 64 -1.52 22.63 7.18
CA SER A 64 -2.59 23.30 6.43
C SER A 64 -3.08 24.50 7.21
N ALA A 65 -3.22 25.66 6.57
CA ALA A 65 -3.87 26.80 7.20
C ALA A 65 -5.37 26.85 6.88
N GLY A 66 -6.17 27.13 7.91
CA GLY A 66 -7.62 26.97 7.91
C GLY A 66 -8.08 26.24 9.16
N GLY A 67 -9.08 26.82 9.86
CA GLY A 67 -9.50 26.42 11.20
C GLY A 67 -9.75 24.91 11.38
N GLY A 68 -9.40 24.41 12.56
CA GLY A 68 -9.40 22.99 12.92
C GLY A 68 -10.72 22.24 12.68
N PHE A 69 -10.71 20.94 13.01
CA PHE A 69 -11.82 19.98 12.82
C PHE A 69 -13.09 20.30 13.66
N GLY A 70 -13.64 21.52 13.55
CA GLY A 70 -14.82 22.01 14.25
C GLY A 70 -15.78 22.77 13.33
N PRO A 71 -16.97 23.15 13.83
CA PRO A 71 -18.07 23.71 13.03
C PRO A 71 -17.77 25.08 12.40
N VAL A 72 -16.70 25.76 12.84
CA VAL A 72 -16.33 27.10 12.37
C VAL A 72 -15.38 27.00 11.18
N ARG A 73 -15.91 26.51 10.05
CA ARG A 73 -15.21 26.56 8.75
C ARG A 73 -15.29 27.99 8.20
N GLY A 74 -14.30 28.81 8.52
CA GLY A 74 -14.16 30.14 7.89
C GLY A 74 -13.48 31.23 8.72
N ALA A 75 -13.18 30.99 10.01
CA ALA A 75 -12.60 32.01 10.89
C ALA A 75 -11.06 31.93 11.01
N SER A 76 -10.35 31.48 9.98
CA SER A 76 -8.90 31.58 9.96
C SER A 76 -8.44 32.05 8.59
N SER A 77 -8.16 33.35 8.50
CA SER A 77 -7.39 34.01 7.45
C SER A 77 -5.89 33.70 7.58
N ALA A 78 -5.53 32.55 8.14
CA ALA A 78 -4.16 32.10 8.10
C ALA A 78 -3.90 31.66 6.65
N GLN A 79 -3.14 32.46 5.92
CA GLN A 79 -2.57 32.06 4.63
C GLN A 79 -1.16 31.56 4.91
N LEU A 80 -0.84 30.34 4.49
CA LEU A 80 0.56 29.93 4.41
C LEU A 80 1.22 30.69 3.27
N THR A 81 2.35 31.32 3.55
CA THR A 81 3.15 32.04 2.55
C THR A 81 4.36 31.21 2.16
N MET A 82 4.96 31.53 1.01
CA MET A 82 6.22 30.88 0.61
C MET A 82 7.36 31.18 1.59
N GLY A 83 7.33 32.32 2.29
CA GLY A 83 8.31 32.65 3.34
C GLY A 83 8.27 31.68 4.53
N ASP A 84 7.10 31.12 4.85
CA ASP A 84 6.97 30.11 5.91
C ASP A 84 7.67 28.80 5.52
N VAL A 85 7.62 28.43 4.24
CA VAL A 85 8.30 27.23 3.72
C VAL A 85 9.82 27.37 3.81
N GLU A 86 10.36 28.55 3.47
CA GLU A 86 11.78 28.85 3.60
C GLU A 86 12.24 28.86 5.06
N ALA A 87 11.44 29.44 5.96
CA ALA A 87 11.72 29.45 7.39
C ALA A 87 11.77 28.02 7.97
N ILE A 88 10.81 27.17 7.58
CA ILE A 88 10.75 25.75 8.02
C ILE A 88 11.91 24.95 7.45
N LYS A 89 12.32 25.21 6.20
CA LYS A 89 13.46 24.55 5.56
C LYS A 89 14.79 24.80 6.28
N ASN A 90 14.92 25.93 6.97
CA ASN A 90 16.13 26.30 7.73
C ASN A 90 16.21 25.64 9.12
N LEU A 91 15.20 24.88 9.55
CA LEU A 91 15.24 24.20 10.83
C LEU A 91 16.15 22.97 10.78
N PRO A 92 16.97 22.72 11.82
CA PRO A 92 17.98 21.66 11.81
C PRO A 92 17.42 20.22 11.76
N LEU A 93 16.14 20.03 12.11
CA LEU A 93 15.47 18.73 12.04
C LEU A 93 14.73 18.47 10.71
N VAL A 94 14.59 19.49 9.85
CA VAL A 94 13.79 19.39 8.62
C VAL A 94 14.70 19.12 7.43
N LYS A 95 14.58 17.93 6.83
CA LYS A 95 15.37 17.54 5.65
C LYS A 95 14.86 18.18 4.36
N TYR A 96 13.53 18.26 4.21
CA TYR A 96 12.85 18.84 3.04
C TYR A 96 11.54 19.49 3.48
N ALA A 97 11.19 20.59 2.82
CA ALA A 97 9.90 21.25 2.95
C ALA A 97 9.39 21.59 1.55
N ALA A 98 8.08 21.44 1.33
CA ALA A 98 7.44 21.74 0.05
C ALA A 98 6.11 22.45 0.30
N ALA A 99 5.80 23.44 -0.54
CA ALA A 99 4.47 24.03 -0.59
C ALA A 99 3.55 23.11 -1.40
N GLU A 100 2.30 22.97 -0.97
CA GLU A 100 1.29 22.21 -1.71
C GLU A 100 -0.03 22.99 -1.74
N VAL A 101 -0.60 23.17 -2.93
CA VAL A 101 -1.91 23.77 -3.16
C VAL A 101 -2.76 22.79 -3.94
N ASN A 102 -3.86 22.34 -3.33
CA ASN A 102 -4.77 21.36 -3.93
C ASN A 102 -6.00 22.07 -4.51
N VAL A 103 -6.28 21.87 -5.80
CA VAL A 103 -7.50 22.33 -6.47
C VAL A 103 -8.30 21.11 -6.91
N ASN A 104 -9.37 20.79 -6.18
CA ASN A 104 -10.13 19.55 -6.38
C ASN A 104 -11.11 19.56 -7.56
N ASN A 105 -11.43 20.72 -8.14
CA ASN A 105 -12.43 20.88 -9.19
C ASN A 105 -11.90 21.75 -10.35
N ALA A 106 -10.77 21.35 -10.94
CA ALA A 106 -10.26 22.00 -12.14
C ALA A 106 -10.87 21.34 -13.39
N THR A 107 -11.31 22.14 -14.35
CA THR A 107 -11.76 21.63 -15.64
C THR A 107 -10.57 21.50 -16.58
N ALA A 108 -10.22 20.28 -16.97
CA ALA A 108 -9.21 20.01 -17.99
C ALA A 108 -9.90 19.75 -19.33
N ALA A 109 -9.37 20.37 -20.39
CA ALA A 109 -9.84 20.17 -21.75
C ALA A 109 -8.68 19.67 -22.63
N ALA A 110 -8.92 18.61 -23.39
CA ALA A 110 -8.01 18.10 -24.40
C ALA A 110 -8.78 17.88 -25.71
N GLY A 111 -8.51 18.72 -26.71
CA GLY A 111 -9.28 18.72 -27.96
C GLY A 111 -10.76 19.03 -27.70
N SER A 112 -11.65 18.11 -28.09
CA SER A 112 -13.11 18.23 -27.89
C SER A 112 -13.62 17.57 -26.61
N GLN A 113 -12.75 17.03 -25.76
CA GLN A 113 -13.14 16.34 -24.52
C GLN A 113 -12.81 17.21 -23.30
N THR A 114 -13.76 17.29 -22.38
CA THR A 114 -13.63 18.04 -21.14
C THR A 114 -13.97 17.15 -19.96
N TRP A 115 -13.17 17.18 -18.91
CA TRP A 115 -13.44 16.46 -17.66
C TRP A 115 -12.98 17.27 -16.45
N THR A 116 -13.58 16.98 -15.30
CA THR A 116 -13.15 17.55 -14.02
C THR A 116 -11.99 16.71 -13.47
N THR A 117 -10.91 17.37 -13.07
CA THR A 117 -9.72 16.76 -12.51
C THR A 117 -9.27 17.49 -11.26
N LYS A 118 -8.46 16.81 -10.45
CA LYS A 118 -7.71 17.41 -9.34
C LYS A 118 -6.37 17.92 -9.87
N VAL A 119 -6.00 19.13 -9.47
CA VAL A 119 -4.71 19.75 -9.81
C VAL A 119 -4.00 20.10 -8.50
N ASP A 120 -2.83 19.50 -8.31
CA ASP A 120 -1.98 19.75 -7.15
C ASP A 120 -0.77 20.57 -7.60
N GLY A 121 -0.72 21.85 -7.20
CA GLY A 121 0.42 22.72 -7.40
C GLY A 121 1.45 22.52 -6.29
N THR A 122 2.69 22.20 -6.64
CA THR A 122 3.74 21.93 -5.65
C THR A 122 5.14 22.30 -6.13
N THR A 123 6.11 22.25 -5.23
CA THR A 123 7.53 22.42 -5.54
C THR A 123 8.20 21.05 -5.79
N PRO A 124 9.33 21.00 -6.54
CA PRO A 124 10.00 19.73 -6.89
C PRO A 124 10.42 18.87 -5.69
N GLU A 125 10.63 19.49 -4.53
CA GLU A 125 10.97 18.81 -3.28
C GLU A 125 9.87 17.84 -2.82
N LEU A 126 8.61 18.06 -3.18
CA LEU A 126 7.51 17.16 -2.81
C LEU A 126 7.71 15.74 -3.36
N MET A 127 8.30 15.61 -4.56
CA MET A 127 8.59 14.29 -5.15
C MET A 127 9.62 13.52 -4.31
N LYS A 128 10.57 14.22 -3.68
CA LYS A 128 11.57 13.64 -2.77
C LYS A 128 10.99 13.31 -1.40
N ILE A 129 9.97 14.08 -0.97
CA ILE A 129 9.28 13.88 0.31
C ILE A 129 8.33 12.68 0.26
N LYS A 130 7.56 12.54 -0.82
CA LYS A 130 6.58 11.45 -1.02
C LYS A 130 7.16 10.22 -1.74
N GLU A 131 8.47 10.25 -2.04
CA GLU A 131 9.20 9.19 -2.75
C GLU A 131 8.48 8.69 -4.02
N TRP A 132 7.86 9.61 -4.78
CA TRP A 132 7.10 9.23 -5.95
C TRP A 132 8.02 8.76 -7.08
N PRO A 133 7.91 7.49 -7.53
CA PRO A 133 8.66 7.04 -8.69
C PRO A 133 8.12 7.76 -9.93
N ALA A 134 9.01 8.40 -10.68
CA ALA A 134 8.64 8.96 -11.97
C ALA A 134 8.26 7.81 -12.90
N ALA A 135 6.98 7.72 -13.28
CA ALA A 135 6.51 6.66 -14.17
C ALA A 135 7.06 6.81 -15.59
N GLN A 136 7.23 8.06 -16.04
CA GLN A 136 7.88 8.45 -17.29
C GLN A 136 8.33 9.92 -17.16
N GLY A 137 9.49 10.21 -17.74
CA GLY A 137 10.10 11.53 -17.83
C GLY A 137 11.08 11.55 -18.99
#